data_AF-A0A9E0AU20-F1
#
_entry.id   AF-A0A9E0AU20-F1
#
_cell.length_a   1.000
_cell.length_b   1.000
_cell.length_c   1.000
_cell.angle_alpha   90.00
_cell.angle_beta   90.00
_cell.angle_gamma   90.00
#
_symmetry.space_group_name_H-M   'P 1'
#
loop_
_entity.id
_entity.type
_entity.pdbx_description
1 polymer ?
#
loop_
_entity_poly.entity_id
_entity_poly.type
_entity_poly.pdbx_seq_one_letter_code
_entity_poly.pdbx_strand_id
1 'polypeptide(L)' 'VLADDALYRRAELYENKLKDTTKAMELYQELLTNYPGSLFAADARKRYRALRGDLVN' A
#
# COMPACT_ATOMS: atom_id res chain seq x y z
N VAL A 1 -4.61 15.82 8.16
CA VAL A 1 -4.02 14.47 8.25
C VAL A 1 -5.14 13.50 7.93
N LEU A 2 -5.26 13.11 6.66
CA LEU A 2 -6.42 12.37 6.11
C LEU A 2 -6.09 11.80 4.72
N ALA A 3 -5.19 12.46 3.99
CA ALA A 3 -4.75 12.06 2.66
C ALA A 3 -3.95 10.74 2.69
N ASP A 4 -3.17 10.54 3.74
CA ASP A 4 -2.45 9.30 4.06
C ASP A 4 -3.40 8.14 4.36
N ASP A 5 -4.42 8.38 5.17
CA ASP A 5 -5.50 7.42 5.45
C ASP A 5 -6.24 7.00 4.16
N ALA A 6 -6.57 7.98 3.31
CA ALA A 6 -7.25 7.75 2.04
C ALA A 6 -6.40 6.95 1.05
N LEU A 7 -5.10 7.26 0.94
CA LEU A 7 -4.14 6.52 0.11
C LEU A 7 -4.00 5.07 0.58
N TYR A 8 -3.86 4.86 1.89
CA TYR A 8 -3.73 3.54 2.48
C TYR A 8 -5.00 2.69 2.26
N ARG A 9 -6.18 3.24 2.54
CA ARG A 9 -7.47 2.56 2.31
C ARG A 9 -7.69 2.24 0.83
N ARG A 10 -7.29 3.14 -0.07
CA ARG A 10 -7.38 2.90 -1.51
C ARG A 10 -6.48 1.73 -1.90
N ALA A 11 -5.22 1.69 -1.42
CA ALA A 11 -4.31 0.58 -1.67
C ALA A 11 -4.86 -0.76 -1.15
N GLU A 12 -5.41 -0.79 0.07
CA GLU A 12 -6.09 -1.97 0.63
C GLU A 12 -7.28 -2.43 -0.21
N LEU A 13 -8.02 -1.50 -0.82
CA LEU A 13 -9.16 -1.83 -1.66
C LEU A 13 -8.70 -2.46 -2.97
N TYR A 14 -7.62 -1.95 -3.57
CA TYR A 14 -7.01 -2.57 -4.74
C TYR A 14 -6.48 -3.98 -4.45
N GLU A 15 -5.85 -4.15 -3.29
CA GLU A 15 -5.34 -5.44 -2.82
C GLU A 15 -6.47 -6.45 -2.54
N ASN A 16 -7.44 -6.09 -1.69
CA ASN A 16 -8.44 -7.02 -1.18
C ASN A 16 -9.65 -7.21 -2.11
N LYS A 17 -10.10 -6.15 -2.79
CA LYS A 17 -11.32 -6.19 -3.61
C LYS A 17 -11.01 -6.43 -5.08
N LEU A 18 -10.02 -5.72 -5.61
CA LEU A 18 -9.69 -5.80 -7.03
C LEU A 18 -8.65 -6.88 -7.33
N LYS A 19 -8.00 -7.44 -6.30
CA LYS A 19 -6.88 -8.38 -6.42
C LYS A 19 -5.77 -7.86 -7.35
N ASP A 20 -5.71 -6.55 -7.49
CA ASP A 20 -4.75 -5.86 -8.34
C ASP A 20 -3.59 -5.41 -7.46
N THR A 21 -2.71 -6.37 -7.20
CA THR A 21 -1.54 -6.19 -6.35
C THR A 21 -0.56 -5.18 -6.95
N THR A 22 -0.50 -5.09 -8.29
CA THR A 22 0.32 -4.11 -9.02
C THR A 22 -0.06 -2.68 -8.62
N LYS A 23 -1.34 -2.38 -8.70
CA LYS A 23 -1.87 -1.04 -8.42
C LYS A 23 -1.87 -0.72 -6.93
N ALA A 24 -2.09 -1.73 -6.08
CA ALA A 24 -1.92 -1.60 -4.64
C ALA A 24 -0.46 -1.25 -4.27
N MET A 25 0.52 -1.92 -4.90
CA MET A 25 1.94 -1.64 -4.69
C MET A 25 2.31 -0.21 -5.08
N GLU A 26 1.83 0.29 -6.22
CA GLU A 26 2.05 1.69 -6.63
C GLU A 26 1.52 2.68 -5.59
N LEU A 27 0.31 2.45 -5.08
CA LEU A 27 -0.31 3.31 -4.06
C LEU A 27 0.43 3.25 -2.72
N TYR A 28 0.87 2.07 -2.28
CA TYR A 28 1.70 1.94 -1.08
C TYR A 28 3.06 2.62 -1.25
N GLN A 29 3.67 2.52 -2.43
CA GLN A 29 4.93 3.21 -2.74
C GLN A 29 4.74 4.73 -2.73
N GLU A 30 3.67 5.24 -3.34
CA GLU A 30 3.33 6.66 -3.32
C GLU A 30 3.11 7.15 -1.88
N LEU A 31 2.39 6.38 -1.05
CA LEU A 31 2.22 6.70 0.37
C LEU A 31 3.56 6.77 1.12
N LEU A 32 4.47 5.82 0.88
CA LEU A 32 5.79 5.80 1.50
C LEU A 32 6.67 6.99 1.09
N THR A 33 6.46 7.49 -0.13
CA THR A 33 7.26 8.58 -0.70
C THR A 33 6.72 9.95 -0.30
N ASN A 34 5.40 10.12 -0.34
CA ASN A 34 4.73 11.38 -0.02
C ASN A 34 4.49 11.55 1.49
N TYR A 35 4.35 10.46 2.24
CA TYR A 35 4.03 10.46 3.67
C TYR A 35 4.94 9.52 4.49
N PRO A 36 6.28 9.69 4.45
CA PRO A 36 7.22 8.79 5.12
C PRO A 36 7.11 8.80 6.66
N GLY A 37 6.53 9.86 7.25
CA GLY A 37 6.31 10.01 8.69
C GLY A 37 4.89 9.66 9.17
N SER A 38 4.02 9.19 8.28
CA SER A 38 2.67 8.77 8.67
C SER A 38 2.70 7.45 9.44
N LEU A 39 1.74 7.27 10.34
CA LEU A 39 1.51 6.00 11.05
C LEU A 39 1.37 4.82 10.06
N PHE A 40 0.74 5.08 8.91
CA PHE A 40 0.51 4.09 7.87
C PHE A 40 1.75 3.76 7.03
N ALA A 41 2.83 4.54 7.11
CA ALA A 41 4.04 4.26 6.36
C ALA A 41 4.68 2.93 6.79
N ALA A 42 4.65 2.61 8.09
CA ALA A 42 5.16 1.34 8.58
C ALA A 42 4.36 0.15 8.04
N ASP A 43 3.03 0.25 8.02
CA ASP A 43 2.13 -0.80 7.54
C ASP A 43 2.15 -0.94 6.02
N ALA A 44 2.15 0.18 5.28
CA ALA A 44 2.31 0.20 3.83
C ALA A 44 3.62 -0.47 3.40
N ARG A 45 4.72 -0.27 4.13
CA ARG A 45 5.99 -0.93 3.84
C ARG A 45 5.91 -2.45 4.06
N LYS A 46 5.22 -2.90 5.10
CA LYS A 46 4.98 -4.34 5.34
C LYS A 46 4.14 -4.95 4.22
N ARG A 47 3.02 -4.31 3.86
CA ARG A 47 2.12 -4.77 2.79
C ARG A 47 2.79 -4.75 1.42
N TYR A 48 3.49 -3.67 1.09
CA TYR A 48 4.27 -3.59 -0.15
C TYR A 48 5.26 -4.75 -0.28
N ARG A 49 5.94 -5.13 0.81
CA ARG A 49 6.82 -6.31 0.82
C ARG A 49 6.08 -7.63 0.67
N ALA A 50 4.93 -7.78 1.32
CA ALA A 50 4.09 -8.97 1.17
C ALA A 50 3.59 -9.13 -0.27
N LEU A 51 3.11 -8.04 -0.88
CA LEU A 51 2.65 -8.02 -2.27
C LEU A 51 3.78 -8.29 -3.28
N ARG A 52 5.00 -7.85 -2.99
CA ARG A 52 6.19 -8.17 -3.80
C ARG A 52 6.69 -9.60 -3.62
N GLY A 53 6.33 -10.26 -2.52
CA GLY A 53 6.92 -11.52 -2.09
C GLY A 53 6.03 -12.76 -2.26
N ASP A 54 4.74 -12.59 -2.56
CA ASP A 54 3.78 -13.70 -2.50
C ASP A 54 2.96 -13.88 -3.80
N LEU A 55 3.67 -13.91 -4.91
CA LEU A 55 3.20 -14.55 -6.14
C LEU A 55 4.31 -15.41 -6.76
N VAL A 56 5.10 -16.07 -5.91
CA VAL A 56 6.09 -17.07 -6.34
C VAL A 56 5.54 -18.45 -5.99
N ASN A 57 4.69 -18.90 -6.92
CA ASN A 57 4.47 -20.27 -7.38
C ASN A 57 4.30 -21.41 -6.35
#